data_AF-A0A5D2RTK6-F1
#
_entry.id   AF-A0A5D2RTK6-F1
#
_cell.length_a   1.000
_cell.length_b   1.000
_cell.length_c   1.000
_cell.angle_alpha   90.00
_cell.angle_beta   90.00
_cell.angle_gamma   90.00
#
_symmetry.space_group_name_H-M   'P 1'
#
loop_
_entity.id
_entity.type
_entity.pdbx_description
1 polymer ?
#
loop_
_entity_poly.entity_id
_entity_poly.type
_entity_poly.pdbx_seq_one_letter_code
_entity_poly.pdbx_strand_id
1 'polypeptide(L)'
;MFAIKAKSWSESAHRFLKNCADAGNVEACYTLGMILFYCLENRGSGASLMAKAAISSHAPALYSLAVIQFNGSGGSKNDKDLRAGVALCARAAFLGHIDALRELGHCLQDGYGVRQNVAKGRRFLVQANARELATVLSSAATSNNFTRSWLTWSPHPIPHPNPRHNHRHQAVPGCLLLSDFGCNVPAPEAHQSSKFLAEWFGARGGVPGPGLRLCSHVGCGRPETRKHEFRRCSVCGAVNYCSRACQALDWKLRHKAECAPVERWLDEEGDGGEGNGAVHGNDDVIAES
;
A
#
# COMPACT_ATOMS: atom_id res chain seq x y z
N MET A 1 18.82 10.41 10.75
CA MET A 1 17.46 10.13 10.24
C MET A 1 16.62 11.38 10.43
N PHE A 2 16.21 12.06 9.35
CA PHE A 2 15.51 13.35 9.43
C PHE A 2 14.00 13.11 9.55
N ALA A 3 13.47 13.14 10.78
CA ALA A 3 12.04 12.91 11.03
C ALA A 3 11.26 14.24 10.99
N ILE A 4 10.99 14.76 9.79
CA ILE A 4 10.01 15.84 9.64
C ILE A 4 8.63 15.25 9.97
N LYS A 5 7.93 15.81 10.95
CA LYS A 5 6.56 15.41 11.30
C LYS A 5 5.55 16.19 10.45
N ALA A 6 4.44 15.58 10.08
CA ALA A 6 3.45 16.24 9.22
C ALA A 6 2.91 17.54 9.82
N LYS A 7 2.68 17.55 11.14
CA LYS A 7 2.24 18.74 11.90
C LYS A 7 3.20 19.92 11.88
N SER A 8 4.47 19.69 11.55
CA SER A 8 5.53 20.69 11.54
C SER A 8 5.94 21.09 10.12
N TRP A 9 5.19 20.65 9.11
CA TRP A 9 5.45 21.03 7.73
C TRP A 9 5.29 22.55 7.55
N SER A 10 6.32 23.17 6.98
CA SER A 10 6.43 24.61 6.79
C SER A 10 7.26 24.91 5.55
N GLU A 11 7.24 26.15 5.08
CA GLU A 11 8.08 26.59 3.96
C GLU A 11 9.57 26.37 4.23
N SER A 12 10.02 26.59 5.47
CA SER A 12 11.40 26.30 5.88
C SER A 12 11.74 24.81 5.79
N ALA A 13 10.83 23.93 6.23
CA ALA A 13 11.02 22.48 6.12
C ALA A 13 11.05 22.01 4.65
N HIS A 14 10.17 22.56 3.81
CA HIS A 14 10.16 22.32 2.37
C HIS A 14 11.49 22.73 1.73
N ARG A 15 11.93 23.97 1.98
CA ARG A 15 13.19 24.52 1.44
C ARG A 15 14.41 23.73 1.88
N PHE A 16 14.46 23.34 3.15
CA PHE A 16 15.54 22.50 3.66
C PHE A 16 15.60 21.16 2.91
N LEU A 17 14.46 20.46 2.80
CA LEU A 17 14.41 19.16 2.14
C LEU A 17 14.74 19.29 0.63
N LYS A 18 14.30 20.38 0.00
CA LYS A 18 14.65 20.72 -1.37
C LYS A 18 16.16 20.92 -1.52
N ASN A 19 16.80 21.71 -0.66
CA ASN A 19 18.25 21.91 -0.69
C ASN A 19 19.01 20.59 -0.54
N CYS A 20 18.56 19.68 0.34
CA CYS A 20 19.14 18.35 0.45
C CYS A 20 18.97 17.52 -0.84
N ALA A 21 17.79 17.55 -1.47
CA ALA A 21 17.53 16.85 -2.72
C ALA A 21 18.36 17.42 -3.90
N ASP A 22 18.53 18.75 -3.95
CA ASP A 22 19.36 19.46 -4.92
C ASP A 22 20.85 19.10 -4.74
N ALA A 23 21.30 18.96 -3.49
CA ALA A 23 22.63 18.46 -3.14
C ALA A 23 22.83 16.94 -3.40
N GLY A 24 21.82 16.25 -3.96
CA GLY A 24 21.93 14.84 -4.36
C GLY A 24 21.58 13.83 -3.26
N ASN A 25 21.04 14.26 -2.12
CA ASN A 25 20.59 13.33 -1.09
C ASN A 25 19.40 12.50 -1.60
N VAL A 26 19.61 11.19 -1.74
CA VAL A 26 18.66 10.24 -2.33
C VAL A 26 17.39 10.10 -1.49
N GLU A 27 17.53 10.04 -0.16
CA GLU A 27 16.38 9.96 0.77
C GLU A 27 15.56 11.25 0.78
N ALA A 28 16.21 12.41 0.66
CA ALA A 28 15.53 13.69 0.53
C ALA A 28 14.76 13.77 -0.80
N CYS A 29 15.36 13.30 -1.91
CA CYS A 29 14.67 13.20 -3.20
C CYS A 29 13.42 12.32 -3.07
N TYR A 30 13.54 11.14 -2.47
CA TYR A 30 12.40 10.25 -2.28
C TYR A 30 11.33 10.86 -1.37
N THR A 31 11.73 11.38 -0.21
CA THR A 31 10.81 11.94 0.78
C THR A 31 10.08 13.17 0.23
N LEU A 32 10.81 14.13 -0.36
CA LEU A 32 10.19 15.29 -1.00
C LEU A 32 9.31 14.86 -2.17
N GLY A 33 9.75 13.88 -2.95
CA GLY A 33 8.97 13.32 -4.05
C GLY A 33 7.62 12.76 -3.61
N MET A 34 7.60 11.97 -2.53
CA MET A 34 6.37 11.44 -1.93
C MET A 34 5.44 12.55 -1.42
N ILE A 35 6.00 13.59 -0.77
CA ILE A 35 5.23 14.72 -0.23
C ILE A 35 4.64 15.56 -1.37
N LEU A 36 5.45 15.93 -2.36
CA LEU A 36 4.99 16.68 -3.53
C LEU A 36 3.88 15.91 -4.26
N PHE A 37 4.06 14.60 -4.44
CA PHE A 37 3.12 13.78 -5.19
C PHE A 37 1.77 13.62 -4.48
N TYR A 38 1.78 13.26 -3.20
CA TYR A 38 0.55 12.88 -2.47
C TYR A 38 -0.05 14.02 -1.64
N CYS A 39 0.76 14.88 -1.03
CA CYS A 39 0.29 15.89 -0.08
C CYS A 39 0.06 17.26 -0.72
N LEU A 40 0.88 17.63 -1.69
CA LEU A 40 0.88 18.96 -2.32
C LEU A 40 0.39 18.95 -3.77
N GLU A 41 -0.11 17.79 -4.23
CA GLU A 41 -0.71 17.58 -5.57
C GLU A 41 0.20 17.94 -6.76
N ASN A 42 1.50 18.15 -6.53
CA ASN A 42 2.50 18.39 -7.56
C ASN A 42 3.08 17.06 -8.05
N ARG A 43 2.23 16.30 -8.74
CA ARG A 43 2.51 14.92 -9.17
C ARG A 43 3.71 14.82 -10.11
N GLY A 44 3.83 15.75 -11.07
CA GLY A 44 4.95 15.77 -12.03
C GLY A 44 6.30 15.92 -11.33
N SER A 45 6.44 16.94 -10.46
CA SER A 45 7.68 17.16 -9.71
C SER A 45 7.93 16.03 -8.71
N GLY A 46 6.87 15.53 -8.06
CA GLY A 46 6.96 14.41 -7.13
C GLY A 46 7.48 13.13 -7.78
N ALA A 47 6.92 12.76 -8.93
CA ALA A 47 7.37 11.61 -9.71
C ALA A 47 8.81 11.78 -10.22
N SER A 48 9.19 12.98 -10.67
CA SER A 48 10.54 13.30 -11.10
C SER A 48 11.58 13.11 -9.98
N LEU A 49 11.30 13.60 -8.77
CA LEU A 49 12.19 13.41 -7.61
C LEU A 49 12.27 11.94 -7.17
N MET A 50 11.17 11.21 -7.20
CA MET A 50 11.20 9.76 -6.96
C MET A 50 12.01 9.03 -8.04
N ALA A 51 11.90 9.45 -9.31
CA ALA A 51 12.70 8.89 -10.39
C ALA A 51 14.20 9.17 -10.21
N LYS A 52 14.57 10.38 -9.77
CA LYS A 52 15.96 10.71 -9.39
C LYS A 52 16.49 9.76 -8.32
N ALA A 53 15.71 9.53 -7.25
CA ALA A 53 16.09 8.55 -6.22
C ALA A 53 16.19 7.11 -6.79
N ALA A 54 15.25 6.71 -7.64
CA ALA A 54 15.21 5.39 -8.26
C ALA A 54 16.40 5.14 -9.21
N ILE A 55 16.89 6.16 -9.92
CA ILE A 55 18.11 6.08 -10.76
C ILE A 55 19.31 5.71 -9.88
N SER A 56 19.41 6.29 -8.68
CA SER A 56 20.40 5.95 -7.64
C SER A 56 20.13 4.63 -6.92
N SER A 57 19.30 3.74 -7.50
CA SER A 57 18.95 2.43 -6.95
C SER A 57 18.29 2.50 -5.56
N HIS A 58 17.52 3.55 -5.30
CA HIS A 58 16.72 3.64 -4.09
C HIS A 58 15.50 2.72 -4.17
N ALA A 59 15.54 1.59 -3.45
CA ALA A 59 14.53 0.54 -3.56
C ALA A 59 13.10 1.00 -3.16
N PRO A 60 12.89 1.81 -2.10
CA PRO A 60 11.57 2.36 -1.77
C PRO A 60 11.01 3.30 -2.85
N ALA A 61 11.87 4.07 -3.54
CA ALA A 61 11.44 4.93 -4.63
C ALA A 61 11.02 4.11 -5.86
N LEU A 62 11.81 3.11 -6.23
CA LEU A 62 11.46 2.16 -7.29
C LEU A 62 10.12 1.49 -7.01
N TYR A 63 9.90 1.02 -5.78
CA TYR A 63 8.62 0.41 -5.39
C TYR A 63 7.45 1.41 -5.45
N SER A 64 7.68 2.65 -5.01
CA SER A 64 6.65 3.69 -5.05
C SER A 64 6.22 4.04 -6.47
N LEU A 65 7.18 4.15 -7.39
CA LEU A 65 6.91 4.32 -8.81
C LEU A 65 6.20 3.11 -9.41
N ALA A 66 6.55 1.88 -9.00
CA ALA A 66 5.84 0.68 -9.44
C ALA A 66 4.35 0.72 -9.07
N VAL A 67 4.03 1.13 -7.83
CA VAL A 67 2.65 1.32 -7.37
C VAL A 67 1.92 2.38 -8.19
N ILE A 68 2.59 3.49 -8.52
CA ILE A 68 2.02 4.54 -9.38
C ILE A 68 1.70 3.98 -10.77
N GLN A 69 2.58 3.14 -11.34
CA GLN A 69 2.34 2.50 -12.64
C GLN A 69 1.19 1.48 -12.60
N PHE A 70 1.09 0.68 -11.54
CA PHE A 70 -0.02 -0.27 -11.39
C PHE A 70 -1.39 0.41 -11.24
N ASN A 71 -1.41 1.55 -10.55
CA ASN A 71 -2.64 2.30 -10.31
C ASN A 71 -2.92 3.35 -11.39
N GLY A 72 -1.91 3.69 -12.21
CA GLY A 72 -1.95 4.75 -13.21
C GLY A 72 -2.11 6.13 -12.59
N SER A 73 -1.53 6.37 -11.42
CA SER A 73 -1.77 7.59 -10.62
C SER A 73 -1.03 8.83 -11.16
N GLY A 74 -0.38 8.73 -12.33
CA GLY A 74 0.54 9.73 -12.89
C GLY A 74 -0.09 11.04 -13.37
N GLY A 75 -1.41 11.06 -13.61
CA GLY A 75 -2.16 12.25 -14.05
C GLY A 75 -3.29 11.94 -15.03
N SER A 76 -3.09 11.04 -15.99
CA SER A 76 -4.07 10.63 -17.00
C SER A 76 -4.65 9.23 -16.72
N LYS A 77 -5.88 8.98 -17.19
CA LYS A 77 -6.56 7.68 -17.06
C LYS A 77 -5.80 6.53 -17.74
N ASN A 78 -4.94 6.84 -18.72
CA ASN A 78 -4.17 5.86 -19.49
C ASN A 78 -2.76 5.60 -18.94
N ASP A 79 -2.41 6.16 -17.78
CA ASP A 79 -1.06 6.02 -17.21
C ASP A 79 -0.78 4.64 -16.60
N LYS A 80 -1.74 3.70 -16.67
CA LYS A 80 -1.51 2.33 -16.19
C LYS A 80 -0.56 1.61 -17.14
N ASP A 81 0.69 1.43 -16.72
CA ASP A 81 1.64 0.54 -17.38
C ASP A 81 2.05 -0.60 -16.44
N LEU A 82 1.35 -1.73 -16.57
CA LEU A 82 1.61 -2.88 -15.72
C LEU A 82 2.99 -3.51 -15.97
N ARG A 83 3.51 -3.42 -17.21
CA ARG A 83 4.83 -3.99 -17.54
C ARG A 83 5.93 -3.14 -16.92
N ALA A 84 5.83 -1.81 -17.02
CA ALA A 84 6.73 -0.90 -16.32
C ALA A 84 6.64 -1.07 -14.80
N GLY A 85 5.44 -1.23 -14.25
CA GLY A 85 5.23 -1.54 -12.84
C GLY A 85 5.95 -2.81 -12.39
N VAL A 86 5.80 -3.91 -13.14
CA VAL A 86 6.52 -5.17 -12.86
C VAL A 86 8.03 -4.99 -12.94
N ALA A 87 8.55 -4.27 -13.95
CA ALA A 87 9.98 -4.04 -14.11
C ALA A 87 10.57 -3.25 -12.93
N LEU A 88 9.89 -2.19 -12.48
CA LEU A 88 10.27 -1.41 -11.31
C LEU A 88 10.21 -2.25 -10.03
N CYS A 89 9.15 -3.05 -9.84
CA CYS A 89 9.03 -3.97 -8.72
C CYS A 89 10.16 -5.01 -8.71
N ALA A 90 10.51 -5.58 -9.87
CA ALA A 90 11.60 -6.54 -9.97
C ALA A 90 12.94 -5.92 -9.59
N ARG A 91 13.21 -4.68 -10.04
CA ARG A 91 14.43 -3.95 -9.67
C ARG A 91 14.47 -3.62 -8.17
N ALA A 92 13.36 -3.17 -7.58
CA ALA A 92 13.27 -2.94 -6.14
C ALA A 92 13.46 -4.24 -5.33
N ALA A 93 12.86 -5.35 -5.77
CA ALA A 93 12.99 -6.66 -5.13
C ALA A 93 14.42 -7.21 -5.19
N PHE A 94 15.12 -7.00 -6.30
CA PHE A 94 16.54 -7.33 -6.46
C PHE A 94 17.41 -6.57 -5.45
N LEU A 95 17.08 -5.30 -5.20
CA LEU A 95 17.74 -4.44 -4.19
C LEU A 95 17.29 -4.73 -2.75
N GLY A 96 16.52 -5.81 -2.52
CA GLY A 96 16.13 -6.26 -1.20
C GLY A 96 14.80 -5.72 -0.68
N HIS A 97 14.05 -4.93 -1.45
CA HIS A 97 12.75 -4.41 -1.00
C HIS A 97 11.70 -5.52 -0.89
N ILE A 98 11.36 -5.89 0.35
CA ILE A 98 10.53 -7.06 0.67
C ILE A 98 9.11 -6.92 0.09
N ASP A 99 8.49 -5.74 0.20
CA ASP A 99 7.15 -5.52 -0.34
C ASP A 99 7.12 -5.58 -1.86
N ALA A 100 8.21 -5.19 -2.52
CA ALA A 100 8.32 -5.28 -3.98
C ALA A 100 8.46 -6.73 -4.43
N LEU A 101 9.21 -7.54 -3.66
CA LEU A 101 9.31 -8.98 -3.89
C LEU A 101 7.95 -9.67 -3.71
N ARG A 102 7.17 -9.25 -2.71
CA ARG A 102 5.81 -9.75 -2.47
C ARG A 102 4.88 -9.38 -3.62
N GLU A 103 4.89 -8.13 -4.06
CA GLU A 103 4.15 -7.69 -5.26
C GLU A 103 4.51 -8.51 -6.49
N LEU A 104 5.81 -8.71 -6.75
CA LEU A 104 6.28 -9.48 -7.89
C LEU A 104 5.79 -10.94 -7.82
N GLY A 105 5.76 -11.53 -6.63
CA GLY A 105 5.19 -12.86 -6.38
C GLY A 105 3.69 -12.95 -6.73
N HIS A 106 2.92 -11.89 -6.43
CA HIS A 106 1.51 -11.80 -6.83
C HIS A 106 1.36 -11.56 -8.33
N CYS A 107 2.17 -10.69 -8.93
CA CYS A 107 2.13 -10.42 -10.36
C CYS A 107 2.37 -11.69 -11.19
N LEU A 108 3.32 -12.53 -10.77
CA LEU A 108 3.58 -13.82 -11.41
C LEU A 108 2.46 -14.83 -11.20
N GLN A 109 1.80 -14.85 -10.04
CA GLN A 109 0.67 -15.76 -9.80
C GLN A 109 -0.55 -15.40 -10.63
N ASP A 110 -0.84 -14.11 -10.78
CA ASP A 110 -2.06 -13.64 -11.44
C ASP A 110 -1.85 -13.37 -12.93
N GLY A 111 -0.60 -13.38 -13.43
CA GLY A 111 -0.27 -12.92 -14.78
C GLY A 111 -0.43 -11.40 -14.95
N TYR A 112 -0.31 -10.63 -13.86
CA TYR A 112 -0.57 -9.20 -13.84
C TYR A 112 0.66 -8.41 -14.33
N GLY A 113 0.61 -7.93 -15.57
CA GLY A 113 1.73 -7.20 -16.20
C GLY A 113 2.91 -8.07 -16.63
N VAL A 114 2.83 -9.39 -16.44
CA VAL A 114 3.87 -10.37 -16.77
C VAL A 114 3.24 -11.72 -17.10
N ARG A 115 3.94 -12.58 -17.85
CA ARG A 115 3.48 -13.95 -18.08
C ARG A 115 3.31 -14.70 -16.76
N GLN A 116 2.16 -15.32 -16.59
CA GLN A 116 1.83 -16.10 -15.39
C GLN A 116 2.86 -17.22 -15.17
N ASN A 117 3.33 -17.34 -13.93
CA ASN A 117 4.15 -18.42 -13.44
C ASN A 117 3.87 -18.62 -11.94
N VAL A 118 2.88 -19.46 -11.65
CA VAL A 118 2.40 -19.71 -10.27
C VAL A 118 3.51 -20.25 -9.38
N ALA A 119 4.32 -21.19 -9.88
CA ALA A 119 5.40 -21.80 -9.10
C ALA A 119 6.47 -20.77 -8.67
N LYS A 120 6.92 -19.92 -9.60
CA LYS A 120 7.88 -18.85 -9.31
C LYS A 120 7.26 -17.79 -8.39
N GLY A 121 6.00 -17.43 -8.62
CA GLY A 121 5.29 -16.48 -7.77
C GLY A 121 5.19 -16.94 -6.32
N ARG A 122 4.81 -18.21 -6.08
CA ARG A 122 4.78 -18.81 -4.74
C ARG A 122 6.16 -18.79 -4.08
N ARG A 123 7.22 -19.14 -4.81
CA ARG A 123 8.60 -19.08 -4.30
C ARG A 123 8.98 -17.67 -3.83
N PHE A 124 8.63 -16.64 -4.60
CA PHE A 124 8.89 -15.25 -4.21
C PHE A 124 8.10 -14.80 -3.00
N LEU A 125 6.85 -15.24 -2.83
CA LEU A 125 6.09 -14.96 -1.61
C LEU A 125 6.71 -15.61 -0.36
N VAL A 126 7.15 -16.87 -0.47
CA VAL A 126 7.87 -17.55 0.63
C VAL A 126 9.17 -16.82 0.94
N GLN A 127 9.94 -16.43 -0.08
CA GLN A 127 11.17 -15.66 0.08
C GLN A 127 10.94 -14.30 0.74
N ALA A 128 9.86 -13.59 0.40
CA ALA A 128 9.50 -12.32 1.04
C ALA A 128 9.23 -12.50 2.55
N ASN A 129 8.47 -13.54 2.93
CA ASN A 129 8.21 -13.84 4.34
C ASN A 129 9.50 -14.26 5.08
N ALA A 130 10.37 -15.05 4.44
CA ALA A 130 11.65 -15.45 5.04
C ALA A 130 12.58 -14.25 5.27
N ARG A 131 12.66 -13.33 4.30
CA ARG A 131 13.45 -12.09 4.44
C ARG A 131 12.89 -11.19 5.55
N GLU A 132 11.57 -11.08 5.64
CA GLU A 132 10.88 -10.33 6.70
C GLU A 132 11.24 -10.88 8.09
N LEU A 133 11.13 -12.20 8.28
CA LEU A 133 11.56 -12.85 9.53
C LEU A 133 13.04 -12.57 9.83
N ALA A 134 13.93 -12.75 8.84
CA ALA A 134 15.35 -12.54 9.03
C ALA A 134 15.69 -11.09 9.44
N THR A 135 14.99 -10.09 8.87
CA THR A 135 15.18 -8.68 9.26
C THR A 135 14.84 -8.43 10.71
N VAL A 136 13.72 -8.97 11.20
CA VAL A 136 13.31 -8.84 12.60
C VAL A 136 14.31 -9.51 13.53
N LEU A 137 14.73 -10.74 13.22
CA LEU A 137 15.69 -11.48 14.04
C LEU A 137 17.04 -10.76 14.15
N SER A 138 17.50 -10.17 13.05
CA SER A 138 18.74 -9.40 13.02
C SER A 138 18.65 -8.13 13.88
N SER A 139 17.54 -7.39 13.81
CA SER A 139 17.31 -6.20 14.64
C SER A 139 17.26 -6.53 16.14
N ALA A 140 16.60 -7.64 16.51
CA ALA A 140 16.53 -8.10 17.89
C ALA A 140 17.91 -8.45 18.47
N ALA A 141 18.78 -9.09 17.67
CA ALA A 141 20.14 -9.43 18.09
C ALA A 141 21.01 -8.20 18.38
N THR A 142 20.82 -7.11 17.63
CA THR A 142 21.62 -5.87 17.81
C THR A 142 21.21 -5.01 19.02
N SER A 143 19.99 -5.18 19.54
CA SER A 143 19.48 -4.30 20.59
C SER A 143 19.95 -4.65 22.01
N ASN A 144 20.68 -5.75 22.20
CA ASN A 144 21.24 -6.27 23.48
C ASN A 144 20.29 -6.26 24.71
N ASN A 145 19.01 -5.95 24.51
CA ASN A 145 17.95 -6.06 25.48
C ASN A 145 17.57 -7.53 25.54
N PHE A 146 17.99 -8.17 26.63
CA PHE A 146 17.59 -9.50 27.05
C PHE A 146 16.07 -9.60 27.07
N THR A 147 15.50 -9.94 25.93
CA THR A 147 14.06 -10.06 25.76
C THR A 147 13.79 -11.44 25.21
N ARG A 148 13.98 -12.41 26.10
CA ARG A 148 13.36 -13.76 26.07
C ARG A 148 11.83 -13.75 25.86
N SER A 149 11.22 -12.58 25.68
CA SER A 149 9.78 -12.33 25.53
C SER A 149 9.32 -12.20 24.07
N TRP A 150 10.19 -11.82 23.11
CA TRP A 150 9.76 -11.58 21.71
C TRP A 150 9.73 -12.83 20.83
N LEU A 151 10.16 -13.96 21.36
CA LEU A 151 10.06 -15.28 20.75
C LEU A 151 9.65 -16.26 21.85
N THR A 152 8.39 -16.22 22.29
CA THR A 152 7.87 -17.36 23.06
C THR A 152 7.64 -18.50 22.09
N TRP A 153 8.63 -19.37 21.98
CA TRP A 153 8.42 -20.70 21.43
C TRP A 153 7.51 -21.44 22.41
N SER A 154 6.21 -21.24 22.27
CA SER A 154 5.20 -21.98 23.02
C SER A 154 4.78 -23.16 22.16
N PRO A 155 5.24 -24.39 22.44
CA PRO A 155 4.64 -25.57 21.85
C PRO A 155 3.25 -25.73 22.46
N HIS A 156 2.24 -25.05 21.89
CA HIS A 156 0.86 -25.31 22.28
C HIS A 156 0.38 -26.59 21.58
N PRO A 157 -0.16 -27.56 22.33
CA PRO A 157 -0.85 -28.69 21.74
C PRO A 157 -2.06 -28.20 20.92
N ILE A 158 -2.36 -28.95 19.86
CA ILE A 158 -3.49 -28.78 18.95
C ILE A 158 -4.78 -28.39 19.72
N PRO A 159 -5.53 -27.33 19.35
CA PRO A 159 -6.74 -26.97 20.08
C PRO A 159 -7.89 -27.93 19.74
N HIS A 160 -8.39 -28.62 20.76
CA HIS A 160 -9.77 -29.11 20.75
C HIS A 160 -10.74 -27.93 20.99
N PRO A 161 -11.98 -28.00 20.47
CA PRO A 161 -12.91 -26.88 20.53
C PRO A 161 -13.62 -26.83 21.89
N ASN A 162 -13.30 -25.84 22.73
CA ASN A 162 -14.31 -25.23 23.59
C ASN A 162 -13.87 -23.84 24.11
N PRO A 163 -14.77 -22.83 24.16
CA PRO A 163 -14.42 -21.46 24.49
C PRO A 163 -14.70 -21.15 25.96
N ARG A 164 -13.70 -20.63 26.68
CA ARG A 164 -13.81 -19.68 27.81
C ARG A 164 -12.45 -19.52 28.51
N HIS A 165 -11.79 -18.39 28.32
CA HIS A 165 -11.40 -17.49 29.42
C HIS A 165 -10.57 -16.30 28.93
N ASN A 166 -10.92 -15.14 29.48
CA ASN A 166 -10.23 -13.86 29.40
C ASN A 166 -8.80 -13.96 29.96
N HIS A 167 -7.80 -13.65 29.13
CA HIS A 167 -6.55 -13.05 29.59
C HIS A 167 -6.15 -11.91 28.65
N ARG A 168 -6.25 -10.69 29.17
CA ARG A 168 -5.91 -9.43 28.51
C ARG A 168 -4.40 -9.22 28.60
N HIS A 169 -3.64 -9.91 27.75
CA HIS A 169 -2.29 -9.48 27.41
C HIS A 169 -2.41 -8.37 26.35
N GLN A 170 -1.72 -7.25 26.54
CA GLN A 170 -1.55 -6.24 25.48
C GLN A 170 -0.82 -6.91 24.31
N ALA A 171 -1.59 -7.38 23.34
CA ALA A 171 -1.06 -7.98 22.13
C ALA A 171 -0.37 -6.89 21.31
N VAL A 172 0.95 -6.96 21.22
CA VAL A 172 1.66 -6.26 20.15
C VAL A 172 1.12 -6.84 18.83
N PRO A 173 0.76 -6.03 17.82
CA PRO A 173 0.28 -6.56 16.54
C PRO A 173 1.39 -7.39 15.88
N GLY A 174 1.30 -8.72 16.02
CA GLY A 174 2.21 -9.69 15.44
C GLY A 174 1.67 -10.25 14.13
N CYS A 175 2.56 -10.54 13.18
CA CYS A 175 2.23 -11.17 11.91
C CYS A 175 1.90 -12.66 12.11
N LEU A 176 0.65 -13.02 11.85
CA LEU A 176 0.06 -14.36 12.05
C LEU A 176 0.52 -15.45 11.06
N LEU A 177 1.48 -15.21 10.15
CA LEU A 177 1.85 -16.21 9.15
C LEU A 177 2.81 -17.30 9.66
N LEU A 178 3.48 -17.07 10.78
CA LEU A 178 4.37 -18.06 11.41
C LEU A 178 3.90 -18.47 12.81
N SER A 179 2.75 -17.95 13.25
CA SER A 179 2.14 -18.33 14.54
C SER A 179 1.79 -19.81 14.58
N ASP A 180 1.44 -20.41 13.44
CA ASP A 180 1.18 -21.85 13.29
C ASP A 180 2.42 -22.69 13.62
N PHE A 181 3.62 -22.08 13.54
CA PHE A 181 4.90 -22.68 13.93
C PHE A 181 5.46 -22.10 15.24
N GLY A 182 4.65 -21.36 16.00
CA GLY A 182 5.03 -20.76 17.29
C GLY A 182 5.89 -19.50 17.19
N CYS A 183 6.00 -18.87 16.02
CA CYS A 183 6.81 -17.67 15.81
C CYS A 183 5.91 -16.43 15.60
N ASN A 184 5.93 -15.51 16.56
CA ASN A 184 5.33 -14.18 16.38
C ASN A 184 6.38 -13.20 15.86
N VAL A 185 6.18 -12.70 14.64
CA VAL A 185 7.07 -11.70 14.02
C VAL A 185 6.39 -10.33 14.11
N PRO A 186 6.96 -9.31 14.77
CA PRO A 186 6.41 -7.97 14.78
C PRO A 186 6.22 -7.43 13.35
N ALA A 187 5.21 -6.56 13.18
CA ALA A 187 5.01 -5.84 11.93
C ALA A 187 6.28 -5.07 11.54
N PRO A 188 6.72 -5.08 10.27
CA PRO A 188 7.80 -4.21 9.82
C PRO A 188 7.47 -2.75 10.08
N GLU A 189 8.47 -1.98 10.51
CA GLU A 189 8.30 -0.54 10.62
C GLU A 189 8.06 0.09 9.25
N ALA A 190 7.00 0.89 9.13
CA ALA A 190 6.72 1.64 7.92
C ALA A 190 7.85 2.65 7.63
N HIS A 191 8.13 2.86 6.35
CA HIS A 191 9.07 3.89 5.90
C HIS A 191 8.65 5.28 6.44
N GLN A 192 9.61 6.15 6.74
CA GLN A 192 9.33 7.47 7.31
C GLN A 192 8.38 8.31 6.46
N SER A 193 8.55 8.27 5.14
CA SER A 193 7.65 8.95 4.20
C SER A 193 6.20 8.42 4.30
N SER A 194 6.01 7.11 4.50
CA SER A 194 4.67 6.53 4.70
C SER A 194 4.07 6.93 6.06
N LYS A 195 4.89 6.95 7.12
CA LYS A 195 4.49 7.50 8.43
C LYS A 195 4.05 8.96 8.29
N PHE A 196 4.82 9.78 7.57
CA PHE A 196 4.48 11.18 7.28
C PHE A 196 3.14 11.30 6.54
N LEU A 197 2.89 10.50 5.50
CA LEU A 197 1.61 10.54 4.79
C LEU A 197 0.44 10.20 5.70
N ALA A 198 0.58 9.15 6.53
CA ALA A 198 -0.46 8.74 7.46
C ALA A 198 -0.76 9.85 8.48
N GLU A 199 0.27 10.50 9.03
CA GLU A 199 0.12 11.66 9.91
C GLU A 199 -0.52 12.86 9.19
N TRP A 200 -0.12 13.14 7.96
CA TRP A 200 -0.59 14.28 7.16
C TRP A 200 -2.10 14.24 6.95
N PHE A 201 -2.60 13.10 6.49
CA PHE A 201 -4.04 12.94 6.26
C PHE A 201 -4.80 12.71 7.55
N GLY A 202 -4.21 12.00 8.53
CA GLY A 202 -4.82 11.82 9.85
C GLY A 202 -5.09 13.13 10.57
N ALA A 203 -4.16 14.08 10.53
CA ALA A 203 -4.32 15.40 11.14
C ALA A 203 -5.37 16.29 10.43
N ARG A 204 -5.78 15.93 9.20
CA ARG A 204 -6.72 16.68 8.36
C ARG A 204 -8.08 15.96 8.23
N GLY A 205 -8.45 15.17 9.24
CA GLY A 205 -9.72 14.45 9.28
C GLY A 205 -9.77 13.16 8.46
N GLY A 206 -8.63 12.67 7.96
CA GLY A 206 -8.53 11.38 7.27
C GLY A 206 -9.10 11.34 5.85
N VAL A 207 -9.57 12.47 5.33
CA VAL A 207 -10.18 12.56 4.00
C VAL A 207 -9.23 13.28 3.04
N PRO A 208 -8.66 12.60 2.03
CA PRO A 208 -7.74 13.22 1.08
C PRO A 208 -8.42 14.13 0.05
N GLY A 209 -9.76 14.07 -0.04
CA GLY A 209 -10.59 14.91 -0.90
C GLY A 209 -11.97 14.27 -1.10
N PRO A 210 -12.94 14.99 -1.70
CA PRO A 210 -14.30 14.48 -1.86
C PRO A 210 -14.36 13.15 -2.64
N GLY A 211 -14.77 12.08 -1.94
CA GLY A 211 -14.90 10.73 -2.48
C GLY A 211 -13.58 9.98 -2.72
N LEU A 212 -12.44 10.54 -2.32
CA LEU A 212 -11.13 9.89 -2.34
C LEU A 212 -10.88 9.16 -1.03
N ARG A 213 -10.21 8.01 -1.10
CA ARG A 213 -9.96 7.15 0.07
C ARG A 213 -8.48 7.05 0.38
N LEU A 214 -8.16 6.76 1.64
CA LEU A 214 -6.82 6.31 2.03
C LEU A 214 -6.69 4.79 1.87
N CYS A 215 -5.46 4.32 1.66
CA CYS A 215 -5.13 2.90 1.75
C CYS A 215 -5.46 2.39 3.16
N SER A 216 -6.17 1.26 3.24
CA SER A 216 -6.64 0.69 4.51
C SER A 216 -5.53 0.09 5.38
N HIS A 217 -4.33 -0.12 4.82
CA HIS A 217 -3.16 -0.44 5.63
C HIS A 217 -2.70 0.82 6.38
N VAL A 218 -2.90 0.83 7.70
CA VAL A 218 -2.66 1.99 8.57
C VAL A 218 -1.25 2.59 8.49
N GLY A 219 -0.24 1.77 8.19
CA GLY A 219 1.15 2.22 8.03
C GLY A 219 1.47 2.84 6.66
N CYS A 220 0.53 2.83 5.71
CA CYS A 220 0.77 3.26 4.33
C CYS A 220 0.61 4.77 4.13
N GLY A 221 -0.54 5.31 4.56
CA GLY A 221 -0.89 6.72 4.41
C GLY A 221 -1.19 7.21 2.98
N ARG A 222 -1.05 6.36 1.94
CA ARG A 222 -1.28 6.78 0.55
C ARG A 222 -2.76 7.07 0.29
N PRO A 223 -3.10 8.24 -0.27
CA PRO A 223 -4.43 8.54 -0.77
C PRO A 223 -4.61 8.07 -2.21
N GLU A 224 -5.85 7.79 -2.59
CA GLU A 224 -6.26 7.79 -3.99
C GLU A 224 -6.02 9.17 -4.60
N THR A 225 -5.53 9.22 -5.83
CA THR A 225 -5.49 10.46 -6.61
C THR A 225 -6.75 10.61 -7.47
N ARG A 226 -7.51 9.52 -7.66
CA ARG A 226 -8.79 9.48 -8.37
C ARG A 226 -9.74 8.48 -7.70
N LYS A 227 -11.04 8.71 -7.82
CA LYS A 227 -12.06 7.80 -7.25
C LYS A 227 -11.89 6.38 -7.80
N HIS A 228 -11.95 5.40 -6.91
CA HIS A 228 -11.89 3.97 -7.23
C HIS A 228 -10.57 3.52 -7.89
N GLU A 229 -9.49 4.23 -7.61
CA GLU A 229 -8.15 3.87 -8.04
C GLU A 229 -7.65 2.61 -7.33
N PHE A 230 -7.97 2.48 -6.03
CA PHE A 230 -7.47 1.39 -5.21
C PHE A 230 -8.30 0.12 -5.36
N ARG A 231 -7.62 -1.03 -5.21
CA ARG A 231 -8.28 -2.33 -5.28
C ARG A 231 -9.03 -2.57 -3.99
N ARG A 232 -10.27 -3.05 -4.10
CA ARG A 232 -11.07 -3.47 -2.95
C ARG A 232 -10.74 -4.90 -2.54
N CYS A 233 -10.91 -5.22 -1.27
CA CYS A 233 -10.92 -6.62 -0.82
C CYS A 233 -12.04 -7.36 -1.57
N SER A 234 -11.71 -8.47 -2.22
CA SER A 234 -12.68 -9.23 -3.02
C SER A 234 -13.73 -9.96 -2.19
N VAL A 235 -13.51 -10.11 -0.87
CA VAL A 235 -14.43 -10.79 0.04
C VAL A 235 -15.47 -9.80 0.58
N CYS A 236 -15.02 -8.76 1.29
CA CYS A 236 -15.93 -7.82 1.95
C CYS A 236 -16.23 -6.56 1.12
N GLY A 237 -15.40 -6.18 0.15
CA GLY A 237 -15.55 -4.93 -0.59
C GLY A 237 -15.35 -3.63 0.21
N ALA A 238 -15.22 -3.69 1.55
CA ALA A 238 -15.21 -2.52 2.43
C ALA A 238 -13.86 -1.79 2.50
N VAL A 239 -12.75 -2.53 2.45
CA VAL A 239 -11.38 -1.99 2.53
C VAL A 239 -10.74 -1.86 1.16
N ASN A 240 -9.81 -0.91 1.03
CA ASN A 240 -9.19 -0.52 -0.24
C ASN A 240 -7.66 -0.47 -0.08
N TYR A 241 -6.92 -0.97 -1.07
CA TYR A 241 -5.46 -1.06 -1.00
C TYR A 241 -4.79 -0.50 -2.24
N CYS A 242 -3.73 0.30 -2.02
CA CYS A 242 -2.91 0.83 -3.09
C CYS A 242 -2.03 -0.25 -3.76
N SER A 243 -1.85 -1.40 -3.11
CA SER A 243 -0.97 -2.50 -3.54
C SER A 243 -1.42 -3.82 -2.90
N ARG A 244 -1.14 -4.97 -3.54
CA ARG A 244 -1.28 -6.32 -2.95
C ARG A 244 -0.41 -6.50 -1.71
N ALA A 245 0.75 -5.86 -1.63
CA ALA A 245 1.61 -5.90 -0.45
C ALA A 245 0.94 -5.21 0.74
N CYS A 246 0.31 -4.05 0.55
CA CYS A 246 -0.50 -3.42 1.59
C CYS A 246 -1.70 -4.29 1.99
N GLN A 247 -2.37 -4.92 1.03
CA GLN A 247 -3.43 -5.90 1.32
C GLN A 247 -2.90 -7.05 2.17
N ALA A 248 -1.76 -7.64 1.80
CA ALA A 248 -1.17 -8.76 2.51
C ALA A 248 -0.74 -8.37 3.92
N LEU A 249 -0.14 -7.20 4.11
CA LEU A 249 0.25 -6.69 5.43
C LEU A 249 -0.97 -6.43 6.31
N ASP A 250 -1.99 -5.75 5.81
CA ASP A 250 -3.21 -5.49 6.57
C ASP A 250 -3.99 -6.78 6.91
N TRP A 251 -4.01 -7.74 5.98
CA TRP A 251 -4.56 -9.09 6.19
C TRP A 251 -3.87 -9.81 7.35
N LYS A 252 -2.53 -9.78 7.41
CA LYS A 252 -1.75 -10.38 8.49
C LYS A 252 -2.02 -9.73 9.85
N LEU A 253 -2.26 -8.41 9.88
CA LEU A 253 -2.29 -7.63 11.12
C LEU A 253 -3.67 -7.56 11.76
N ARG A 254 -4.73 -7.39 10.97
CA ARG A 254 -6.09 -7.19 11.50
C ARG A 254 -7.18 -7.73 10.59
N HIS A 255 -7.06 -7.52 9.28
CA HIS A 255 -8.21 -7.61 8.41
C HIS A 255 -8.72 -9.05 8.28
N LYS A 256 -7.85 -10.08 8.40
CA LYS A 256 -8.26 -11.48 8.37
C LYS A 256 -9.33 -11.84 9.41
N ALA A 257 -9.29 -11.22 10.60
CA ALA A 257 -10.25 -11.48 11.68
C ALA A 257 -11.55 -10.69 11.52
N GLU A 258 -11.50 -9.55 10.83
CA GLU A 258 -12.62 -8.62 10.65
C GLU A 258 -13.35 -8.83 9.32
N CYS A 259 -12.77 -9.59 8.38
CA CYS A 259 -13.29 -9.72 7.03
C CYS A 259 -14.51 -10.66 6.98
N ALA A 260 -15.67 -10.10 6.69
CA ALA A 260 -16.89 -10.84 6.37
C ALA A 260 -17.48 -10.36 5.03
N PRO A 261 -18.11 -11.24 4.24
CA PRO A 261 -18.89 -10.81 3.08
C PRO A 261 -19.92 -9.77 3.52
N VAL A 262 -20.07 -8.70 2.74
CA VAL A 262 -21.22 -7.81 2.92
C VAL A 262 -22.44 -8.63 2.51
N GLU A 263 -23.34 -8.91 3.46
CA GLU A 263 -24.65 -9.41 3.11
C GLU A 263 -25.27 -8.38 2.15
N ARG A 264 -25.61 -8.85 0.95
CA ARG A 264 -26.25 -8.03 -0.07
C ARG A 264 -27.69 -7.84 0.33
N TRP A 265 -27.94 -6.95 1.29
CA TRP A 265 -29.28 -6.45 1.57
C TRP A 265 -29.70 -5.67 0.32
N LEU A 266 -30.64 -6.24 -0.42
CA LEU A 266 -31.40 -5.56 -1.45
C LEU A 266 -32.23 -4.51 -0.73
N ASP A 267 -31.82 -3.26 -0.77
CA ASP A 267 -32.74 -2.15 -0.61
C ASP A 267 -32.46 -1.15 -1.72
N GLU A 268 -33.47 -1.03 -2.57
CA GLU A 268 -33.69 0.04 -3.52
C GLU A 268 -33.73 1.37 -2.77
N GLU A 269 -32.97 2.36 -3.24
CA GLU A 269 -33.51 3.72 -3.30
C GLU A 269 -33.25 4.25 -4.71
N GLY A 270 -34.36 4.41 -5.42
CA GLY A 270 -34.41 5.04 -6.71
C GLY A 270 -34.04 6.51 -6.63
N ASP A 271 -33.30 6.95 -7.63
CA ASP A 271 -33.40 8.29 -8.18
C ASP A 271 -33.84 8.04 -9.62
N GLY A 272 -35.11 8.17 -9.95
CA GLY A 272 -35.82 9.44 -9.88
C GLY A 272 -35.86 10.01 -11.29
N GLY A 273 -36.48 9.26 -12.20
CA GLY A 273 -36.83 9.81 -13.51
C GLY A 273 -37.93 10.84 -13.32
N GLU A 274 -37.63 12.09 -13.61
CA GLU A 274 -38.63 13.07 -14.04
C GLU A 274 -38.16 13.73 -15.32
N GLY A 275 -38.97 13.54 -16.36
CA GLY A 275 -38.84 14.18 -17.66
C GLY A 275 -39.74 15.40 -17.82
N ASN A 276 -39.65 15.92 -19.05
CA ASN A 276 -40.46 16.94 -19.75
C ASN A 276 -40.05 18.40 -19.49
N GLY A 277 -39.84 19.25 -20.49
CA GLY A 277 -39.89 19.20 -21.97
C GLY A 277 -39.04 20.38 -22.51
N ALA A 278 -38.84 20.67 -23.80
CA ALA A 278 -39.64 20.44 -24.98
C ALA A 278 -38.81 20.76 -26.25
N VAL A 279 -39.06 20.00 -27.32
CA VAL A 279 -39.27 20.40 -28.74
C VAL A 279 -38.21 21.20 -29.52
N HIS A 280 -37.63 20.51 -30.52
CA HIS A 280 -37.50 20.86 -31.97
C HIS A 280 -36.27 20.11 -32.52
N GLY A 281 -36.22 19.49 -33.71
CA GLY A 281 -37.12 19.34 -34.84
C GLY A 281 -36.44 18.35 -35.82
N ASN A 282 -37.25 17.79 -36.73
CA ASN A 282 -36.92 16.78 -37.76
C ASN A 282 -35.57 16.93 -38.46
N ASP A 283 -34.98 15.79 -38.87
CA ASP A 283 -34.78 15.44 -40.28
C ASP A 283 -34.14 14.06 -40.41
N ASP A 284 -34.91 13.09 -40.93
CA ASP A 284 -34.39 11.86 -41.56
C ASP A 284 -35.09 11.71 -42.92
N VAL A 285 -34.32 11.92 -43.99
CA VAL A 285 -34.68 11.45 -45.34
C VAL A 285 -33.71 10.33 -45.68
N ILE A 286 -34.24 9.11 -45.69
CA ILE A 286 -33.58 7.90 -46.17
C ILE A 286 -33.53 7.92 -47.70
N ALA A 287 -32.37 7.55 -48.24
CA ALA A 287 -32.14 7.24 -49.64
C ALA A 287 -32.54 5.79 -49.99
N GLU A 288 -32.71 5.55 -51.30
CA GLU A 288 -32.81 4.27 -52.01
C GLU A 288 -34.19 3.60 -52.14
N SER A 289 -34.93 3.95 -53.21
CA SER A 289 -35.02 3.18 -54.48
C SER A 289 -36.09 3.77 -55.39
#